data_AF-A0A9X3G114-F1
#
_entry.id   AF-A0A9X3G114-F1
#
_cell.length_a   1.000
_cell.length_b   1.000
_cell.length_c   1.000
_cell.angle_alpha   90.00
_cell.angle_beta   90.00
_cell.angle_gamma   90.00
#
_symmetry.space_group_name_H-M   'P 1'
#
loop_
_entity.id
_entity.type
_entity.pdbx_description
1 polymer ?
#
loop_
_entity_poly.entity_id
_entity_poly.type
_entity_poly.pdbx_seq_one_letter_code
_entity_poly.pdbx_strand_id
1 'polypeptide(L)'
;MSTPQPLADTWFTRDLPVLRAIVRLIDEPPHGSAPYLGAVVPASGLPKPQVVSAANALVTAGYAEALTNHAGEIVRFTAVSGEARRLTGLWPTPQSEWDRLLEQAGARAASAMTDVERERWRAFADAAAAIGPDDGALLMSALIGGYVPRAR
;
A
#
# COMPACT_ATOMS: atom_id res chain seq x y z
N MET A 1 -9.12 31.40 -27.15
CA MET A 1 -9.77 30.22 -26.55
C MET A 1 -9.09 29.96 -25.22
N SER A 2 -9.78 30.09 -24.09
CA SER A 2 -9.18 29.84 -22.78
C SER A 2 -9.00 28.33 -22.59
N THR A 3 -7.80 27.92 -22.21
CA THR A 3 -7.50 26.53 -21.83
C THR A 3 -8.38 26.15 -20.62
N PRO A 4 -9.07 24.99 -20.65
CA PRO A 4 -9.86 24.55 -19.52
C PRO A 4 -8.94 24.30 -18.30
N GLN A 5 -9.38 24.76 -17.13
CA GLN A 5 -8.63 24.58 -15.89
C GLN A 5 -8.66 23.10 -15.46
N PRO A 6 -7.54 22.54 -14.98
CA PRO A 6 -7.52 21.19 -14.44
C PRO A 6 -8.48 21.01 -13.26
N LEU A 7 -8.98 19.78 -13.10
CA LEU A 7 -9.75 19.40 -11.92
C LEU A 7 -8.88 19.42 -10.65
N ALA A 8 -9.51 19.62 -9.50
CA ALA A 8 -8.84 19.55 -8.21
C ALA A 8 -8.39 18.11 -7.89
N ASP A 9 -7.25 18.00 -7.21
CA ASP A 9 -6.75 16.72 -6.70
C ASP A 9 -7.64 16.20 -5.56
N THR A 10 -8.34 15.11 -5.83
CA THR A 10 -9.20 14.42 -4.85
C THR A 10 -8.50 13.24 -4.18
N TRP A 11 -7.36 12.79 -4.69
CA TRP A 11 -6.76 11.55 -4.22
C TRP A 11 -6.28 11.71 -2.78
N PHE A 12 -5.39 12.66 -2.52
CA PHE A 12 -4.82 12.84 -1.19
C PHE A 12 -5.79 13.50 -0.21
N THR A 13 -6.74 14.29 -0.71
CA THR A 13 -7.69 15.06 0.11
C THR A 13 -8.96 14.28 0.45
N ARG A 14 -9.33 13.27 -0.35
CA ARG A 14 -10.61 12.54 -0.20
C ARG A 14 -10.46 11.03 -0.33
N ASP A 15 -9.93 10.54 -1.44
CA ASP A 15 -10.02 9.12 -1.79
C ASP A 15 -9.08 8.25 -0.94
N LEU A 16 -7.84 8.69 -0.74
CA LEU A 16 -6.85 7.98 0.07
C LEU A 16 -7.23 7.89 1.57
N PRO A 17 -7.72 8.97 2.23
CA PRO A 17 -8.28 8.86 3.58
C PRO A 17 -9.41 7.84 3.69
N VAL A 18 -10.32 7.79 2.72
CA VAL A 18 -11.41 6.80 2.68
C VAL A 18 -10.87 5.39 2.47
N LEU A 19 -9.90 5.21 1.57
CA LEU A 19 -9.27 3.91 1.34
C LEU A 19 -8.57 3.40 2.61
N ARG A 20 -7.85 4.26 3.32
CA ARG A 20 -7.21 3.91 4.62
C ARG A 20 -8.25 3.48 5.65
N ALA A 21 -9.39 4.16 5.73
CA ALA A 21 -10.47 3.80 6.63
C ALA A 21 -11.09 2.44 6.27
N ILE A 22 -11.36 2.17 4.98
CA ILE A 22 -11.87 0.88 4.51
C ILE A 22 -10.87 -0.24 4.84
N VAL A 23 -9.59 -0.06 4.49
CA VAL A 23 -8.55 -1.06 4.72
C VAL A 23 -8.43 -1.40 6.21
N ARG A 24 -8.39 -0.39 7.10
CA ARG A 24 -8.34 -0.61 8.55
C ARG A 24 -9.55 -1.40 9.06
N LEU A 25 -10.74 -1.05 8.61
CA LEU A 25 -11.97 -1.72 9.05
C LEU A 25 -12.13 -3.15 8.50
N ILE A 26 -11.49 -3.47 7.38
CA ILE A 26 -11.43 -4.84 6.86
C ILE A 26 -10.36 -5.66 7.59
N ASP A 27 -9.21 -5.05 7.89
CA ASP A 27 -8.10 -5.73 8.54
C ASP A 27 -8.37 -6.02 10.02
N GLU A 28 -9.02 -5.08 10.72
CA GLU A 28 -9.40 -5.19 12.12
C GLU A 28 -10.91 -4.89 12.30
N PRO A 29 -11.80 -5.83 11.92
CA PRO A 29 -13.24 -5.60 11.94
C PRO A 29 -13.77 -5.58 13.39
N PRO A 30 -14.35 -4.47 13.88
CA PRO A 30 -14.74 -4.31 15.30
C PRO A 30 -15.72 -5.37 15.83
N HIS A 31 -16.50 -6.00 14.94
CA HIS A 31 -17.49 -7.04 15.28
C HIS A 31 -17.36 -8.28 14.39
N GLY A 32 -16.20 -8.51 13.77
CA GLY A 32 -15.97 -9.65 12.89
C GLY A 32 -16.82 -9.67 11.62
N SER A 33 -17.43 -8.55 11.24
CA SER A 33 -18.26 -8.45 10.03
C SER A 33 -17.71 -7.42 9.04
N ALA A 34 -17.97 -7.64 7.76
CA ALA A 34 -17.63 -6.73 6.67
C ALA A 34 -18.14 -5.30 6.95
N PRO A 35 -17.29 -4.26 6.90
CA PRO A 35 -17.69 -2.92 7.29
C PRO A 35 -18.73 -2.34 6.34
N TYR A 36 -19.75 -1.71 6.90
CA TYR A 36 -20.75 -0.98 6.15
C TYR A 36 -20.27 0.44 5.84
N LEU A 37 -20.82 1.08 4.81
CA LEU A 37 -20.43 2.43 4.39
C LEU A 37 -20.48 3.46 5.54
N GLY A 38 -21.49 3.35 6.40
CA GLY A 38 -21.66 4.25 7.55
C GLY A 38 -20.55 4.14 8.60
N ALA A 39 -19.84 3.01 8.71
CA ALA A 39 -18.66 2.87 9.58
C ALA A 39 -17.44 3.59 9.02
N VAL A 40 -17.36 3.75 7.70
CA VAL A 40 -16.25 4.43 7.02
C VAL A 40 -16.31 5.95 7.23
N VAL A 41 -17.51 6.52 7.39
CA VAL A 41 -17.69 7.96 7.63
C VAL A 41 -16.91 8.46 8.86
N PRO A 42 -17.16 7.97 10.08
CA PRO A 42 -16.40 8.39 11.24
C PRO A 42 -14.91 7.96 11.15
N ALA A 43 -14.61 6.82 10.55
CA ALA A 43 -13.23 6.32 10.44
C ALA A 43 -12.36 7.15 9.47
N SER A 44 -12.95 7.76 8.45
CA SER A 44 -12.27 8.62 7.48
C SER A 44 -12.21 10.10 7.90
N GLY A 45 -13.08 10.52 8.82
CA GLY A 45 -13.22 11.92 9.23
C GLY A 45 -13.85 12.82 8.16
N LEU A 46 -14.39 12.25 7.08
CA LEU A 46 -14.95 12.98 5.95
C LEU A 46 -16.49 12.95 5.96
N PRO A 47 -17.16 13.98 5.42
CA PRO A 47 -18.62 14.01 5.36
C PRO A 47 -19.16 12.92 4.44
N LYS A 48 -20.34 12.36 4.78
CA LYS A 48 -20.95 11.24 4.06
C LYS A 48 -20.99 11.38 2.53
N PRO A 49 -21.35 12.54 1.93
CA PRO A 49 -21.35 12.68 0.47
C PRO A 49 -19.96 12.47 -0.16
N GLN A 50 -18.89 12.94 0.50
CA GLN A 50 -17.53 12.73 0.03
C GLN A 50 -17.11 11.27 0.15
N VAL A 51 -17.50 10.60 1.24
CA VAL A 51 -17.24 9.17 1.45
C VAL A 51 -17.94 8.32 0.41
N VAL A 52 -19.21 8.63 0.07
CA VAL A 52 -19.94 7.96 -1.01
C VAL A 52 -19.21 8.14 -2.34
N SER A 53 -18.82 9.36 -2.68
CA SER A 53 -18.12 9.65 -3.94
C SER A 53 -16.78 8.92 -4.04
N ALA A 54 -15.99 8.93 -2.96
CA ALA A 54 -14.72 8.23 -2.89
C ALA A 54 -14.89 6.70 -2.95
N ALA A 55 -15.84 6.15 -2.18
CA ALA A 55 -16.12 4.72 -2.16
C ALA A 55 -16.48 4.19 -3.55
N ASN A 56 -17.33 4.90 -4.28
CA ASN A 56 -17.66 4.54 -5.66
C ASN A 56 -16.43 4.58 -6.56
N ALA A 57 -15.62 5.64 -6.51
CA ALA A 57 -14.40 5.75 -7.30
C ALA A 57 -13.40 4.62 -6.99
N LEU A 58 -13.20 4.30 -5.71
CA LEU A 58 -12.28 3.24 -5.27
C LEU A 58 -12.76 1.84 -5.68
N VAL A 59 -14.07 1.59 -5.63
CA VAL A 59 -14.65 0.32 -6.10
C VAL A 59 -14.52 0.20 -7.62
N THR A 60 -14.84 1.26 -8.37
CA THR A 60 -14.68 1.29 -9.83
C THR A 60 -13.22 1.10 -10.25
N ALA A 61 -12.27 1.66 -9.50
CA ALA A 61 -10.84 1.50 -9.75
C ALA A 61 -10.27 0.14 -9.31
N GLY A 62 -11.06 -0.72 -8.65
CA GLY A 62 -10.60 -2.04 -8.19
C GLY A 62 -9.74 -2.01 -6.92
N TYR A 63 -9.74 -0.90 -6.18
CA TYR A 63 -9.06 -0.82 -4.88
C TYR A 63 -9.85 -1.51 -3.77
N ALA A 64 -11.18 -1.52 -3.87
CA ALA A 64 -12.08 -2.16 -2.93
C ALA A 64 -13.17 -2.95 -3.66
N GLU A 65 -13.67 -3.99 -3.02
CA GLU A 65 -14.85 -4.74 -3.45
C GLU A 65 -16.02 -4.42 -2.51
N ALA A 66 -17.22 -4.33 -3.06
CA ALA A 66 -18.40 -3.94 -2.30
C ALA A 66 -19.66 -4.72 -2.71
N LEU A 67 -20.55 -4.93 -1.75
CA LEU A 67 -21.92 -5.36 -1.98
C LEU A 67 -22.82 -4.13 -2.10
N THR A 68 -23.70 -4.13 -3.10
CA THR A 68 -24.67 -3.06 -3.34
C THR A 68 -26.10 -3.52 -3.06
N ASN A 69 -26.99 -2.57 -2.76
CA ASN A 69 -28.42 -2.83 -2.73
C ASN A 69 -29.04 -2.81 -4.14
N HIS A 70 -30.35 -3.03 -4.24
CA HIS A 70 -31.06 -2.99 -5.53
C HIS A 70 -30.98 -1.65 -6.25
N ALA A 71 -30.77 -0.55 -5.51
CA ALA A 71 -30.58 0.78 -6.08
C ALA A 71 -29.12 1.07 -6.50
N GLY A 72 -28.21 0.09 -6.34
CA GLY A 72 -26.79 0.23 -6.67
C GLY A 72 -25.96 0.94 -5.60
N GLU A 73 -26.52 1.23 -4.42
CA GLU A 73 -25.79 1.90 -3.35
C GLU A 73 -24.91 0.90 -2.59
N ILE A 74 -23.66 1.29 -2.31
CA ILE A 74 -22.72 0.48 -1.52
C ILE A 74 -23.27 0.28 -0.10
N VAL A 75 -23.46 -0.98 0.28
CA VAL A 75 -23.90 -1.40 1.62
C VAL A 75 -22.71 -1.81 2.47
N ARG A 76 -21.82 -2.66 1.94
CA ARG A 76 -20.65 -3.21 2.66
C ARG A 76 -19.44 -3.34 1.75
N PHE A 77 -18.25 -3.28 2.34
CA PHE A 77 -16.99 -3.61 1.67
C PHE A 77 -16.57 -5.04 2.04
N THR A 78 -16.30 -5.87 1.04
CA THR A 78 -16.01 -7.30 1.22
C THR A 78 -14.52 -7.61 1.13
N ALA A 79 -13.77 -6.82 0.36
CA ALA A 79 -12.34 -7.01 0.18
C ALA A 79 -11.65 -5.70 -0.24
N VAL A 80 -10.33 -5.71 -0.21
CA VAL A 80 -9.43 -4.68 -0.75
C VAL A 80 -8.31 -5.36 -1.53
N SER A 81 -7.85 -4.72 -2.60
CA SER A 81 -6.78 -5.27 -3.43
C SER A 81 -5.42 -5.24 -2.71
N GLY A 82 -4.47 -6.05 -3.18
CA GLY A 82 -3.09 -5.98 -2.69
C GLY A 82 -2.43 -4.61 -2.94
N GLU A 83 -2.82 -3.93 -4.03
CA GLU A 83 -2.39 -2.56 -4.30
C GLU A 83 -2.95 -1.58 -3.27
N ALA A 84 -4.23 -1.67 -2.93
CA ALA A 84 -4.82 -0.85 -1.87
C ALA A 84 -4.12 -1.04 -0.52
N ARG A 85 -3.77 -2.29 -0.18
CA ARG A 85 -3.01 -2.60 1.04
C ARG A 85 -1.61 -1.96 1.01
N ARG A 86 -0.93 -1.92 -0.13
CA ARG A 86 0.36 -1.23 -0.28
C ARG A 86 0.24 0.29 -0.21
N LEU A 87 -0.70 0.88 -0.94
CA LEU A 87 -0.95 2.34 -0.95
C LEU A 87 -1.33 2.90 0.42
N THR A 88 -1.98 2.09 1.24
CA THR A 88 -2.35 2.46 2.62
C THR A 88 -1.25 2.18 3.64
N GLY A 89 -0.14 1.59 3.22
CA GLY A 89 0.99 1.24 4.09
C GLY A 89 0.77 0.00 4.95
N LEU A 90 -0.29 -0.76 4.69
CA LEU A 90 -0.58 -2.01 5.40
C LEU A 90 0.35 -3.15 4.94
N TRP A 91 0.64 -3.19 3.65
CA TRP A 91 1.57 -4.16 3.06
C TRP A 91 2.87 -3.47 2.60
N PRO A 92 3.99 -4.21 2.57
CA PRO A 92 5.25 -3.66 2.11
C PRO A 92 5.20 -3.17 0.67
N THR A 93 5.90 -2.07 0.40
CA THR A 93 6.19 -1.58 -0.95
C THR A 93 7.58 -2.04 -1.39
N PRO A 94 7.86 -2.05 -2.71
CA PRO A 94 9.21 -2.32 -3.19
C PRO A 94 10.27 -1.40 -2.59
N GLN A 95 9.92 -0.12 -2.38
CA GLN A 95 10.78 0.86 -1.73
C GLN A 95 11.03 0.47 -0.26
N SER A 96 9.98 0.17 0.50
CA SER A 96 10.16 -0.18 1.92
C SER A 96 10.93 -1.49 2.10
N GLU A 97 10.77 -2.45 1.20
CA GLU A 97 11.54 -3.69 1.24
C GLU A 97 13.00 -3.49 0.82
N TRP A 98 13.28 -2.54 -0.07
CA TRP A 98 14.64 -2.14 -0.40
C TRP A 98 15.34 -1.48 0.79
N ASP A 99 14.66 -0.55 1.45
CA ASP A 99 15.15 0.09 2.68
C ASP A 99 15.43 -0.95 3.77
N ARG A 100 14.51 -1.92 3.94
CA ARG A 100 14.67 -3.03 4.88
C ARG A 100 15.87 -3.91 4.53
N LEU A 101 16.11 -4.20 3.26
CA LEU A 101 17.28 -4.97 2.82
C LEU A 101 18.58 -4.27 3.22
N LEU A 102 18.68 -2.96 2.96
CA LEU A 102 19.86 -2.16 3.32
C LEU A 102 20.05 -2.13 4.84
N GLU A 103 18.98 -1.95 5.61
CA GLU A 103 19.01 -1.99 7.07
C GLU A 103 19.52 -3.36 7.58
N GLN A 104 18.99 -4.45 7.05
CA GLN A 104 19.42 -5.80 7.44
C GLN A 104 20.88 -6.07 7.07
N ALA A 105 21.36 -5.62 5.90
CA ALA A 105 22.75 -5.75 5.52
C ALA A 105 23.69 -5.03 6.51
N GLY A 106 23.35 -3.80 6.91
CA GLY A 106 24.08 -3.04 7.92
C GLY A 106 24.06 -3.71 9.30
N ALA A 107 22.91 -4.21 9.72
CA ALA A 107 22.76 -4.91 11.00
C ALA A 107 23.63 -6.18 11.05
N ARG A 108 23.66 -6.97 9.95
CA ARG A 108 24.50 -8.17 9.84
C ARG A 108 25.99 -7.86 9.87
N ALA A 109 26.42 -6.77 9.22
CA ALA A 109 27.80 -6.30 9.31
C ALA A 109 28.15 -5.93 10.76
N ALA A 110 27.28 -5.20 11.46
CA ALA A 110 27.51 -4.78 12.84
C ALA A 110 27.59 -5.96 13.82
N SER A 111 26.80 -7.01 13.59
CA SER A 111 26.75 -8.20 14.47
C SER A 111 27.72 -9.32 14.09
N ALA A 112 28.56 -9.13 13.05
CA ALA A 112 29.41 -10.19 12.52
C ALA A 112 30.49 -10.64 13.52
N MET A 113 30.61 -11.96 13.71
CA MET A 113 31.53 -12.57 14.68
C MET A 113 32.99 -12.59 14.20
N THR A 114 33.22 -12.42 12.90
CA THR A 114 34.56 -12.39 12.30
C THR A 114 34.72 -11.15 11.42
N ASP A 115 35.96 -10.69 11.28
CA ASP A 115 36.28 -9.54 10.42
C ASP A 115 35.98 -9.84 8.95
N VAL A 116 36.20 -11.08 8.51
CA VAL A 116 35.90 -11.52 7.14
C VAL A 116 34.41 -11.45 6.86
N GLU A 117 33.57 -11.94 7.78
CA GLU A 117 32.12 -11.87 7.62
C GLU A 117 31.62 -10.42 7.65
N ARG A 118 32.18 -9.60 8.54
CA ARG A 118 31.86 -8.17 8.63
C ARG A 118 32.14 -7.46 7.31
N GLU A 119 33.31 -7.70 6.73
CA GLU A 119 33.72 -7.05 5.48
C GLU A 119 32.85 -7.49 4.30
N ARG A 120 32.44 -8.76 4.25
CA ARG A 120 31.50 -9.26 3.22
C ARG A 120 30.15 -8.55 3.28
N TRP A 121 29.59 -8.39 4.49
CA TRP A 121 28.31 -7.69 4.64
C TRP A 121 28.42 -6.20 4.36
N ARG A 122 29.55 -5.55 4.71
CA ARG A 122 29.82 -4.16 4.33
C ARG A 122 29.90 -3.99 2.82
N ALA A 123 30.70 -4.82 2.14
CA ALA A 123 30.83 -4.78 0.69
C ALA A 123 29.47 -4.99 0.00
N PHE A 124 28.63 -5.89 0.52
CA PHE A 124 27.27 -6.06 0.02
C PHE A 124 26.40 -4.83 0.25
N ALA A 125 26.42 -4.25 1.46
CA ALA A 125 25.63 -3.07 1.79
C ALA A 125 26.05 -1.86 0.93
N ASP A 126 27.35 -1.65 0.74
CA ASP A 126 27.89 -0.56 -0.08
C ASP A 126 27.51 -0.73 -1.56
N ALA A 127 27.63 -1.95 -2.09
CA ALA A 127 27.22 -2.25 -3.45
C ALA A 127 25.70 -2.08 -3.65
N ALA A 128 24.89 -2.52 -2.69
CA ALA A 128 23.45 -2.33 -2.71
C ALA A 128 23.11 -0.83 -2.67
N ALA A 129 23.66 -0.07 -1.72
CA ALA A 129 23.42 1.36 -1.60
C ALA A 129 23.80 2.13 -2.87
N ALA A 130 24.86 1.72 -3.57
CA ALA A 130 25.30 2.33 -4.82
C ALA A 130 24.30 2.17 -5.99
N ILE A 131 23.41 1.16 -5.96
CA ILE A 131 22.33 0.99 -6.95
C ILE A 131 21.29 2.11 -6.82
N GLY A 132 21.09 2.64 -5.61
CA GLY A 132 20.13 3.70 -5.34
C GLY A 132 18.69 3.21 -5.17
N PRO A 133 17.79 4.09 -4.69
CA PRO A 133 16.46 3.72 -4.22
C PRO A 133 15.50 3.34 -5.36
N ASP A 134 15.62 3.95 -6.54
CA ASP A 134 14.72 3.70 -7.66
C ASP A 134 14.97 2.32 -8.29
N ASP A 135 16.23 2.06 -8.66
CA ASP A 135 16.64 0.77 -9.22
C ASP A 135 16.55 -0.36 -8.18
N GLY A 136 16.82 -0.05 -6.92
CA GLY A 136 16.60 -0.95 -5.79
C GLY A 136 15.13 -1.34 -5.62
N ALA A 137 14.20 -0.37 -5.71
CA ALA A 137 12.78 -0.65 -5.69
C ALA A 137 12.34 -1.48 -6.91
N LEU A 138 12.92 -1.26 -8.10
CA LEU A 138 12.66 -2.12 -9.27
C LEU A 138 13.10 -3.56 -9.02
N LEU A 139 14.26 -3.79 -8.40
CA LEU A 139 14.70 -5.13 -7.99
C LEU A 139 13.70 -5.80 -7.04
N MET A 140 13.23 -5.06 -6.03
CA MET A 140 12.27 -5.58 -5.06
C MET A 140 10.88 -5.81 -5.65
N SER A 141 10.51 -5.09 -6.71
CA SER A 141 9.21 -5.25 -7.36
C SER A 141 9.00 -6.65 -7.93
N ALA A 142 10.06 -7.29 -8.43
CA ALA A 142 10.03 -8.68 -8.91
C ALA A 142 9.76 -9.70 -7.79
N LEU A 143 10.15 -9.38 -6.55
CA LEU A 143 9.98 -10.25 -5.38
C LEU A 143 8.59 -10.11 -4.76
N ILE A 144 8.04 -8.90 -4.70
CA ILE A 144 6.71 -8.61 -4.13
C ILE A 144 5.59 -8.91 -5.13
N GLY A 145 5.86 -8.79 -6.44
CA GLY A 145 4.90 -9.03 -7.52
C GLY A 145 4.68 -10.51 -7.88
N GLY A 146 5.47 -11.43 -7.31
CA GLY A 146 5.22 -12.86 -7.42
C GLY A 146 5.55 -13.49 -8.77
N TYR A 147 6.82 -13.46 -9.21
CA TYR A 147 7.37 -14.57 -9.98
C TYR A 147 8.91 -14.57 -9.90
N VAL A 148 9.47 -15.54 -9.17
CA VAL A 148 10.87 -15.93 -9.32
C VAL A 148 10.85 -17.33 -9.94
N PRO A 149 11.17 -17.49 -11.25
CA PRO A 149 11.46 -18.81 -11.76
C PRO A 149 12.70 -19.30 -11.03
N ARG A 150 12.52 -20.30 -10.16
CA ARG A 150 13.66 -21.03 -9.60
C ARG A 150 14.35 -21.70 -10.76
N ALA A 151 15.60 -21.34 -11.04
CA ALA A 151 16.46 -22.17 -11.86
C ALA A 151 16.50 -23.56 -11.20
N ARG A 152 16.14 -24.59 -11.97
CA ARG A 152 16.47 -25.98 -11.62
C ARG A 152 17.93 -26.24 -11.92
#